data_AF-A0AAU9JNN9-F1
#
_entry.id   AF-A0AAU9JNN9-F1
#
_cell.length_a   1.000
_cell.length_b   1.000
_cell.length_c   1.000
_cell.angle_alpha   90.00
_cell.angle_beta   90.00
_cell.angle_gamma   90.00
#
_symmetry.space_group_name_H-M   'P 1'
#
loop_
_entity.id
_entity.type
_entity.pdbx_description
1 polymer ?
#
loop_
_entity_poly.entity_id
_entity_poly.type
_entity_poly.pdbx_seq_one_letter_code
_entity_poly.pdbx_strand_id
1 'polypeptide(L)'
;MSNYAIDITNQKVKDVMNDFGIDDNELVLKNIEDFQAPRVSPEIVKLRYDYYNRKVKDTVRRIRAELRNRRMSAINSANSINSEFLSKNTSLYSNLSSPNIESIMKIEENRLDRLKKKHKQILVDTLQALEKAKKYNEDKSQTERGVERALKERSEKFKKRLQELKEIQKEKFKDSLNSQKIYQKTLDENINKSMMEHIKREKEYEEMKKNLARKNDEMLKEKQKKIKKSKEGNIRDNENFIRYQLSSIEEKYKKSDEKYLKEINKKKEKTQSMRKHWSTVNLNLEKHKKNNEVDKVLEIIERQQEVDERKESIKRALEQKSKSKKELMRERKKQAYLRLKSEESEYNNRLKMIEQKLASSQKNIEQKEDDWRKEVTLRHELQRLKDEDSTTKVQRANRKFNFKKFQMLERQLERSHKIDELKQERELLKEKIRDGAIQAMIEKEKLKEMVALVSKSPESKAAKDKLIELNLLKQKSQTDSESEEDVQFQLSMP
;
A
#
# COMPACT_ATOMS: atom_id res chain seq x y z
N MET A 1 -0.48 -29.64 21.41
CA MET A 1 0.75 -28.86 21.68
C MET A 1 1.77 -29.16 20.60
N SER A 2 2.11 -28.19 19.76
CA SER A 2 2.87 -28.41 18.52
C SER A 2 4.37 -28.60 18.76
N ASN A 3 4.91 -29.73 18.27
CA ASN A 3 6.30 -30.20 18.29
C ASN A 3 7.31 -29.24 17.62
N TYR A 4 7.52 -28.11 18.28
CA TYR A 4 8.40 -27.04 17.83
C TYR A 4 9.83 -27.14 18.40
N ALA A 5 10.01 -27.94 19.46
CA ALA A 5 11.29 -28.10 20.14
C ALA A 5 12.32 -28.78 19.23
N ILE A 6 13.38 -28.05 18.90
CA ILE A 6 14.68 -28.65 18.64
C ILE A 6 15.43 -28.58 19.97
N ASP A 7 16.01 -29.70 20.37
CA ASP A 7 16.88 -29.74 21.53
C ASP A 7 18.20 -29.03 21.22
N ILE A 8 18.34 -27.80 21.73
CA ILE A 8 19.55 -26.97 21.58
C ILE A 8 20.71 -27.46 22.44
N THR A 9 20.49 -28.40 23.37
CA THR A 9 21.57 -29.03 24.14
C THR A 9 22.34 -30.07 23.32
N ASN A 10 21.72 -30.61 22.26
CA ASN A 10 22.33 -31.59 21.38
C ASN A 10 23.51 -30.99 20.59
N GLN A 11 24.70 -31.59 20.71
CA GLN A 11 25.91 -31.10 20.06
C GLN A 11 25.77 -30.95 18.54
N LYS A 12 25.09 -31.89 17.86
CA LYS A 12 24.90 -31.82 16.40
C LYS A 12 24.06 -30.62 16.00
N VAL A 13 23.09 -30.24 16.86
CA VAL A 13 22.28 -29.04 16.66
C VAL A 13 23.12 -27.80 16.89
N LYS A 14 23.92 -27.76 17.96
CA LYS A 14 24.84 -26.64 18.25
C LYS A 14 25.83 -26.40 17.11
N ASP A 15 26.41 -27.45 16.54
CA ASP A 15 27.34 -27.33 15.41
C ASP A 15 26.66 -26.70 14.19
N VAL A 16 25.43 -27.13 13.87
CA VAL A 16 24.63 -26.55 12.79
C VAL A 16 24.25 -25.09 13.09
N MET A 17 23.91 -24.77 14.34
CA MET A 17 23.62 -23.40 14.77
C MET A 17 24.84 -22.49 14.60
N ASN A 18 26.03 -22.95 14.99
CA ASN A 18 27.30 -22.23 14.80
C ASN A 18 27.60 -21.99 13.30
N ASP A 19 27.37 -22.99 12.45
CA ASP A 19 27.59 -22.86 11.00
C ASP A 19 26.62 -21.89 10.31
N PHE A 20 25.44 -21.69 10.88
CA PHE A 20 24.48 -20.67 10.47
C PHE A 20 24.60 -19.35 11.25
N GLY A 21 25.45 -19.28 12.28
CA GLY A 21 25.59 -18.13 13.17
C GLY A 21 24.32 -17.81 13.99
N ILE A 22 23.49 -18.81 14.27
CA ILE A 22 22.23 -18.68 15.01
C ILE A 22 22.55 -18.65 16.52
N ASP A 23 21.95 -17.71 17.23
CA ASP A 23 22.03 -17.64 18.70
C ASP A 23 21.01 -18.56 19.39
N ASP A 24 21.31 -18.96 20.62
CA ASP A 24 20.37 -19.72 21.46
C ASP A 24 19.10 -18.88 21.75
N ASN A 25 19.29 -17.58 21.98
CA ASN A 25 18.22 -16.61 22.24
C ASN A 25 17.21 -16.49 21.08
N GLU A 26 17.60 -16.84 19.86
CA GLU A 26 16.72 -16.75 18.67
C GLU A 26 15.72 -17.92 18.57
N LEU A 27 15.93 -18.99 19.35
CA LEU A 27 15.08 -20.18 19.37
C LEU A 27 14.27 -20.32 20.66
N VAL A 28 14.42 -19.38 21.61
CA VAL A 28 13.66 -19.34 22.87
C VAL A 28 12.20 -19.14 22.57
N LEU A 29 11.34 -20.09 22.96
CA LEU A 29 9.89 -20.00 22.81
C LEU A 29 9.33 -18.77 23.54
N LYS A 30 8.57 -17.96 22.82
CA LYS A 30 7.83 -16.82 23.36
C LYS A 30 6.34 -17.00 23.15
N ASN A 31 5.55 -16.58 24.12
CA ASN A 31 4.10 -16.50 24.06
C ASN A 31 3.67 -15.14 23.51
N ILE A 32 2.39 -15.01 23.15
CA ILE A 32 1.85 -13.73 22.65
C ILE A 32 1.96 -12.61 23.70
N GLU A 33 1.92 -12.98 24.98
CA GLU A 33 2.06 -12.08 26.14
C GLU A 33 3.45 -11.44 26.20
N ASP A 34 4.50 -12.13 25.75
CA ASP A 34 5.87 -11.61 25.73
C ASP A 34 6.06 -10.45 24.73
N PHE A 35 5.07 -10.22 23.86
CA PHE A 35 5.06 -9.12 22.89
C PHE A 35 4.14 -7.97 23.32
N GLN A 36 3.48 -8.07 24.48
CA GLN A 36 2.70 -6.98 25.04
C GLN A 36 3.64 -5.90 25.58
N ALA A 37 3.31 -4.65 25.29
CA ALA A 37 3.98 -3.50 25.85
C ALA A 37 2.97 -2.39 26.12
N PRO A 38 3.27 -1.45 27.04
CA PRO A 38 2.39 -0.32 27.30
C PRO A 38 2.09 0.45 26.02
N ARG A 39 0.82 0.76 25.78
CA ARG A 39 0.34 1.53 24.61
C ARG A 39 0.49 0.84 23.24
N VAL A 40 0.63 -0.48 23.21
CA VAL A 40 0.64 -1.25 21.94
C VAL A 40 -0.73 -1.88 21.69
N SER A 41 -1.23 -1.76 20.45
CA SER A 41 -2.54 -2.33 20.10
C SER A 41 -2.49 -3.86 20.00
N PRO A 42 -3.61 -4.57 20.26
CA PRO A 42 -3.66 -6.02 20.14
C PRO A 42 -3.28 -6.54 18.74
N GLU A 43 -3.60 -5.79 17.68
CA GLU A 43 -3.24 -6.16 16.32
C GLU A 43 -1.71 -6.11 16.10
N ILE A 44 -1.04 -5.13 16.68
CA ILE A 44 0.43 -5.04 16.63
C ILE A 44 1.07 -6.19 17.42
N VAL A 45 0.55 -6.50 18.61
CA VAL A 45 1.03 -7.64 19.42
C VAL A 45 0.91 -8.94 18.61
N LYS A 46 -0.25 -9.17 17.99
CA LYS A 46 -0.49 -10.33 17.13
C LYS A 46 0.47 -10.35 15.93
N LEU A 47 0.67 -9.22 15.26
CA LEU A 47 1.59 -9.10 14.13
C LEU A 47 3.03 -9.48 14.52
N ARG A 48 3.52 -8.96 15.65
CA ARG A 48 4.85 -9.29 16.19
C ARG A 48 4.99 -10.77 16.49
N TYR A 49 3.99 -11.34 17.17
CA TYR A 49 3.95 -12.76 17.52
C TYR A 49 3.94 -13.66 16.28
N ASP A 50 3.08 -13.38 15.29
CA ASP A 50 2.98 -14.14 14.04
C ASP A 50 4.29 -14.07 13.24
N TYR A 51 4.89 -12.88 13.17
CA TYR A 51 6.17 -12.68 12.49
C TYR A 51 7.30 -13.45 13.16
N TYR A 52 7.41 -13.34 14.49
CA TYR A 52 8.36 -14.10 15.29
C TYR A 52 8.15 -15.60 15.10
N ASN A 53 6.94 -16.12 15.26
CA ASN A 53 6.63 -17.53 15.08
C ASN A 53 7.04 -18.06 13.71
N ARG A 54 6.79 -17.27 12.64
CA ARG A 54 7.22 -17.62 11.28
C ARG A 54 8.74 -17.68 11.16
N LYS A 55 9.45 -16.67 11.68
CA LYS A 55 10.92 -16.60 11.67
C LYS A 55 11.56 -17.78 12.39
N VAL A 56 11.06 -18.09 13.58
CA VAL A 56 11.56 -19.23 14.33
C VAL A 56 11.27 -20.48 13.50
N LYS A 57 10.02 -20.69 13.01
CA LYS A 57 9.59 -21.86 12.19
C LYS A 57 10.53 -22.13 11.04
N ASP A 58 10.87 -21.08 10.31
CA ASP A 58 11.79 -21.18 9.19
C ASP A 58 13.23 -21.51 9.63
N THR A 59 13.68 -20.98 10.77
CA THR A 59 15.02 -21.26 11.32
C THR A 59 15.16 -22.72 11.78
N VAL A 60 14.19 -23.24 12.53
CA VAL A 60 14.12 -24.67 12.93
C VAL A 60 14.06 -25.58 11.72
N ARG A 61 13.27 -25.22 10.69
CA ARG A 61 13.20 -25.98 9.44
C ARG A 61 14.57 -26.06 8.77
N ARG A 62 15.32 -24.97 8.72
CA ARG A 62 16.68 -24.95 8.15
C ARG A 62 17.66 -25.83 8.93
N ILE A 63 17.62 -25.77 10.26
CA ILE A 63 18.46 -26.64 11.12
C ILE A 63 18.15 -28.11 10.85
N ARG A 64 16.86 -28.50 10.84
CA ARG A 64 16.44 -29.88 10.55
C ARG A 64 16.86 -30.35 9.15
N ALA A 65 16.73 -29.49 8.14
CA ALA A 65 17.14 -29.79 6.78
C ALA A 65 18.66 -30.03 6.70
N GLU A 66 19.47 -29.19 7.33
CA GLU A 66 20.92 -29.34 7.35
C GLU A 66 21.37 -30.61 8.09
N LEU A 67 20.74 -30.91 9.24
CA LEU A 67 20.99 -32.17 9.96
C LEU A 67 20.68 -33.41 9.10
N ARG A 68 19.59 -33.35 8.32
CA ARG A 68 19.25 -34.42 7.37
C ARG A 68 20.29 -34.52 6.26
N ASN A 69 20.74 -33.39 5.69
CA ASN A 69 21.77 -33.36 4.66
C ASN A 69 23.09 -33.97 5.15
N ARG A 70 23.53 -33.63 6.37
CA ARG A 70 24.73 -34.21 6.99
C ARG A 70 24.63 -35.72 7.16
N ARG A 71 23.47 -36.22 7.61
CA ARG A 71 23.23 -37.67 7.73
C ARG A 71 23.31 -38.37 6.38
N MET A 72 22.71 -37.82 5.33
CA MET A 72 22.78 -38.39 3.98
C MET A 72 24.20 -38.37 3.41
N SER A 73 24.95 -37.29 3.63
CA SER A 73 26.35 -37.18 3.19
C SER A 73 27.27 -38.18 3.93
N ALA A 74 27.04 -38.40 5.22
CA ALA A 74 27.75 -39.42 6.01
C ALA A 74 27.49 -40.85 5.51
N ILE A 75 26.23 -41.17 5.14
CA ILE A 75 25.88 -42.48 4.57
C ILE A 75 26.56 -42.68 3.20
N ASN A 76 26.56 -41.66 2.35
CA ASN A 76 27.17 -41.75 1.02
C ASN A 76 28.71 -41.87 1.08
N SER A 77 29.35 -41.24 2.06
CA SER A 77 30.80 -41.35 2.27
C SER A 77 31.21 -42.70 2.86
N ALA A 78 30.42 -43.25 3.81
CA ALA A 78 30.65 -44.59 4.35
C ALA A 78 30.56 -45.70 3.26
N ASN A 79 29.61 -45.55 2.32
CA ASN A 79 29.48 -46.48 1.20
C ASN A 79 30.65 -46.42 0.20
N SER A 80 31.30 -45.25 0.06
CA SER A 80 32.48 -45.09 -0.80
C SER A 80 33.77 -45.68 -0.20
N ILE A 81 33.90 -45.70 1.13
CA ILE A 81 35.08 -46.25 1.81
C ILE A 81 35.08 -47.79 1.75
N ASN A 82 33.91 -48.42 1.85
CA ASN A 82 33.78 -49.87 1.74
C ASN A 82 34.16 -50.42 0.35
N SER A 83 33.95 -49.66 -0.73
CA SER A 83 34.40 -50.07 -2.07
C SER A 83 35.92 -49.96 -2.27
N GLU A 84 36.59 -49.04 -1.58
CA GLU A 84 38.06 -48.89 -1.67
C GLU A 84 38.82 -49.91 -0.81
N PHE A 85 38.24 -50.33 0.31
CA PHE A 85 38.88 -51.31 1.21
C PHE A 85 38.88 -52.73 0.62
N LEU A 86 37.82 -53.13 -0.10
CA LEU A 86 37.75 -54.43 -0.79
C LEU A 86 38.72 -54.54 -1.99
N SER A 87 39.09 -53.40 -2.59
CA SER A 87 40.03 -53.34 -3.72
C SER A 87 41.50 -53.56 -3.30
N LYS A 88 41.87 -53.19 -2.07
CA LYS A 88 43.26 -53.27 -1.59
C LYS A 88 43.66 -54.61 -0.96
N ASN A 89 42.70 -55.42 -0.50
CA ASN A 89 42.99 -56.70 0.13
C ASN A 89 43.33 -57.82 -0.86
N THR A 90 43.02 -57.67 -2.16
CA THR A 90 43.33 -58.68 -3.19
C THR A 90 44.78 -58.64 -3.65
N SER A 91 45.55 -57.59 -3.35
CA SER A 91 46.93 -57.43 -3.85
C SER A 91 48.04 -57.79 -2.85
N LEU A 92 47.71 -58.25 -1.65
CA LEU A 92 48.69 -58.50 -0.58
C LEU A 92 49.16 -59.96 -0.45
N TYR A 93 48.53 -60.91 -1.15
CA TYR A 93 48.84 -62.34 -0.98
C TYR A 93 49.84 -62.93 -2.00
N SER A 94 50.41 -62.17 -2.93
CA SER A 94 51.17 -62.76 -4.05
C SER A 94 52.70 -62.72 -3.96
N ASN A 95 53.33 -62.10 -2.96
CA ASN A 95 54.80 -61.92 -2.99
C ASN A 95 55.47 -62.36 -1.69
N LEU A 96 55.63 -63.68 -1.52
CA LEU A 96 56.60 -64.29 -0.60
C LEU A 96 57.68 -64.97 -1.44
N SER A 97 58.66 -64.20 -1.90
CA SER A 97 59.96 -64.73 -2.31
C SER A 97 61.02 -63.63 -2.16
N SER A 98 62.13 -64.00 -1.52
CA SER A 98 63.20 -63.11 -1.03
C SER A 98 63.73 -62.15 -2.11
N PRO A 99 63.94 -60.85 -1.80
CA PRO A 99 64.36 -59.90 -2.82
C PRO A 99 65.88 -59.91 -3.02
N ASN A 100 66.28 -60.15 -4.26
CA ASN A 100 67.63 -59.89 -4.75
C ASN A 100 67.86 -58.37 -4.86
N ILE A 101 69.05 -57.86 -4.51
CA ILE A 101 69.37 -56.42 -4.33
C ILE A 101 69.04 -55.57 -5.58
N GLU A 102 69.13 -56.17 -6.77
CA GLU A 102 68.80 -55.53 -8.05
C GLU A 102 67.30 -55.23 -8.24
N SER A 103 66.43 -55.99 -7.56
CA SER A 103 64.97 -55.77 -7.58
C SER A 103 64.56 -54.61 -6.68
N ILE A 104 65.29 -54.35 -5.59
CA ILE A 104 65.03 -53.24 -4.66
C ILE A 104 65.34 -51.90 -5.33
N MET A 105 66.45 -51.79 -6.06
CA MET A 105 66.78 -50.56 -6.79
C MET A 105 65.77 -50.23 -7.90
N LYS A 106 65.30 -51.23 -8.65
CA LYS A 106 64.23 -51.03 -9.65
C LYS A 106 62.89 -50.64 -9.01
N ILE A 107 62.60 -51.09 -7.78
CA ILE A 107 61.39 -50.69 -7.05
C ILE A 107 61.50 -49.23 -6.59
N GLU A 108 62.68 -48.80 -6.12
CA GLU A 108 62.91 -47.40 -5.71
C GLU A 108 62.87 -46.42 -6.89
N GLU A 109 63.48 -46.74 -8.03
CA GLU A 109 63.37 -45.91 -9.24
C GLU A 109 61.92 -45.77 -9.70
N ASN A 110 61.17 -46.88 -9.75
CA ASN A 110 59.75 -46.84 -10.11
C ASN A 110 58.90 -46.06 -9.09
N ARG A 111 59.28 -46.06 -7.81
CA ARG A 111 58.60 -45.30 -6.76
C ARG A 111 58.89 -43.81 -6.89
N LEU A 112 60.13 -43.44 -7.25
CA LEU A 112 60.54 -42.05 -7.49
C LEU A 112 59.82 -41.46 -8.72
N ASP A 113 59.69 -42.24 -9.79
CA ASP A 113 58.97 -41.82 -11.00
C ASP A 113 57.46 -41.66 -10.79
N ARG A 114 56.85 -42.54 -9.98
CA ARG A 114 55.45 -42.39 -9.56
C ARG A 114 55.24 -41.15 -8.69
N LEU A 115 56.20 -40.82 -7.82
CA LEU A 115 56.19 -39.61 -7.00
C LEU A 115 56.29 -38.34 -7.85
N LYS A 116 57.21 -38.31 -8.83
CA LYS A 116 57.34 -37.21 -9.79
C LYS A 116 56.06 -37.01 -10.60
N LYS A 117 55.44 -38.09 -11.08
CA LYS A 117 54.14 -38.03 -11.79
C LYS A 117 53.02 -37.49 -10.89
N LYS A 118 52.93 -37.91 -9.63
CA LYS A 118 51.93 -37.39 -8.67
C LYS A 118 52.14 -35.92 -8.36
N HIS A 119 53.38 -35.48 -8.13
CA HIS A 119 53.68 -34.07 -7.90
C HIS A 119 53.32 -33.21 -9.12
N LYS A 120 53.62 -33.68 -10.33
CA LYS A 120 53.22 -33.01 -11.57
C LYS A 120 51.70 -32.89 -11.68
N GLN A 121 50.96 -33.95 -11.34
CA GLN A 121 49.49 -33.93 -11.36
C GLN A 121 48.91 -32.94 -10.34
N ILE A 122 49.43 -32.94 -9.10
CA ILE A 122 49.00 -31.98 -8.06
C ILE A 122 49.24 -30.53 -8.51
N LEU A 123 50.36 -30.28 -9.19
CA LEU A 123 50.67 -28.94 -9.72
C LEU A 123 49.68 -28.52 -10.82
N VAL A 124 49.29 -29.44 -11.70
CA VAL A 124 48.28 -29.19 -12.75
C VAL A 124 46.90 -28.94 -12.13
N ASP A 125 46.49 -29.76 -11.16
CA ASP A 125 45.18 -29.64 -10.52
C ASP A 125 45.07 -28.33 -9.71
N THR A 126 46.15 -27.92 -9.04
CA THR A 126 46.21 -26.64 -8.31
C THR A 126 46.18 -25.43 -9.23
N LEU A 127 46.88 -25.47 -10.37
CA LEU A 127 46.81 -24.41 -11.39
C LEU A 127 45.39 -24.29 -11.99
N GLN A 128 44.75 -25.41 -12.31
CA GLN A 128 43.36 -25.41 -12.81
C GLN A 128 42.36 -24.91 -11.75
N ALA A 129 42.56 -25.24 -10.48
CA ALA A 129 41.71 -24.75 -9.39
C ALA A 129 41.86 -23.22 -9.21
N LEU A 130 43.07 -22.69 -9.30
CA LEU A 130 43.33 -21.25 -9.25
C LEU A 130 42.70 -20.51 -10.43
N GLU A 131 42.74 -21.10 -11.62
CA GLU A 131 42.14 -20.54 -12.83
C GLU A 131 40.61 -20.51 -12.75
N LYS A 132 39.99 -21.57 -12.23
CA LYS A 132 38.54 -21.62 -11.93
C LYS A 132 38.14 -20.60 -10.86
N ALA A 133 38.96 -20.41 -9.83
CA ALA A 133 38.72 -19.42 -8.77
C ALA A 133 38.81 -17.98 -9.29
N LYS A 134 39.74 -17.68 -10.21
CA LYS A 134 39.82 -16.38 -10.89
C LYS A 134 38.56 -16.08 -11.71
N LYS A 135 38.12 -17.02 -12.55
CA LYS A 135 36.88 -16.86 -13.34
C LYS A 135 35.64 -16.66 -12.46
N TYR A 136 35.51 -17.41 -11.37
CA TYR A 136 34.39 -17.26 -10.43
C TYR A 136 34.36 -15.88 -9.76
N ASN A 137 35.52 -15.31 -9.43
CA ASN A 137 35.59 -13.97 -8.84
C ASN A 137 35.29 -12.85 -9.87
N GLU A 138 35.67 -13.03 -11.13
CA GLU A 138 35.30 -12.11 -12.22
C GLU A 138 33.79 -12.11 -12.48
N ASP A 139 33.15 -13.28 -12.52
CA ASP A 139 31.70 -13.42 -12.71
C ASP A 139 30.90 -12.83 -11.52
N LYS A 140 31.42 -12.97 -10.29
CA LYS A 140 30.81 -12.40 -9.09
C LYS A 140 30.88 -10.86 -9.07
N SER A 141 32.00 -10.29 -9.52
CA SER A 141 32.18 -8.83 -9.66
C SER A 141 31.24 -8.24 -10.72
N GLN A 142 31.00 -8.95 -11.83
CA GLN A 142 30.05 -8.51 -12.86
C GLN A 142 28.59 -8.59 -12.40
N THR A 143 28.22 -9.64 -11.66
CA THR A 143 26.86 -9.79 -11.11
C THR A 143 26.56 -8.76 -10.01
N GLU A 144 27.52 -8.43 -9.14
CA GLU A 144 27.36 -7.36 -8.13
C GLU A 144 27.17 -5.99 -8.77
N ARG A 145 27.93 -5.65 -9.83
CA ARG A 145 27.73 -4.40 -10.59
C ARG A 145 26.39 -4.37 -11.33
N GLY A 146 25.90 -5.51 -11.80
CA GLY A 146 24.58 -5.64 -12.43
C GLY A 146 23.44 -5.37 -11.44
N VAL A 147 23.53 -5.91 -10.22
CA VAL A 147 22.55 -5.68 -9.15
C VAL A 147 22.56 -4.22 -8.69
N GLU A 148 23.74 -3.60 -8.58
CA GLU A 148 23.85 -2.19 -8.19
C GLU A 148 23.25 -1.24 -9.25
N ARG A 149 23.48 -1.51 -10.55
CA ARG A 149 22.82 -0.74 -11.64
C ARG A 149 21.30 -0.92 -11.62
N ALA A 150 20.81 -2.15 -11.42
CA ALA A 150 19.37 -2.41 -11.33
C ALA A 150 18.70 -1.72 -10.14
N LEU A 151 19.40 -1.63 -8.99
CA LEU A 151 18.94 -0.88 -7.82
C LEU A 151 18.89 0.62 -8.08
N LYS A 152 19.91 1.19 -8.76
CA LYS A 152 19.94 2.60 -9.16
C LYS A 152 18.81 2.93 -10.14
N GLU A 153 18.60 2.12 -11.17
CA GLU A 153 17.48 2.30 -12.11
C GLU A 153 16.12 2.22 -11.41
N ARG A 154 15.95 1.28 -10.48
CA ARG A 154 14.70 1.15 -9.72
C ARG A 154 14.45 2.34 -8.81
N SER A 155 15.49 2.87 -8.18
CA SER A 155 15.46 4.08 -7.35
C SER A 155 15.09 5.31 -8.19
N GLU A 156 15.69 5.47 -9.37
CA GLU A 156 15.36 6.57 -10.28
C GLU A 156 13.93 6.49 -10.83
N LYS A 157 13.47 5.29 -11.23
CA LYS A 157 12.07 5.07 -11.64
C LYS A 157 11.10 5.41 -10.51
N PHE A 158 11.45 5.08 -9.26
CA PHE A 158 10.64 5.44 -8.10
C PHE A 158 10.62 6.95 -7.86
N LYS A 159 11.76 7.64 -7.97
CA LYS A 159 11.84 9.11 -7.87
C LYS A 159 11.01 9.79 -8.94
N LYS A 160 11.11 9.36 -10.20
CA LYS A 160 10.29 9.89 -11.32
C LYS A 160 8.79 9.72 -11.04
N ARG A 161 8.36 8.52 -10.64
CA ARG A 161 6.96 8.24 -10.30
C ARG A 161 6.46 9.08 -9.11
N LEU A 162 7.30 9.31 -8.11
CA LEU A 162 6.97 10.18 -6.98
C LEU A 162 6.80 11.64 -7.42
N GLN A 163 7.60 12.07 -8.39
CA GLN A 163 7.54 13.43 -8.96
C GLN A 163 6.29 13.62 -9.81
N GLU A 164 5.96 12.64 -10.67
CA GLU A 164 4.68 12.60 -11.42
C GLU A 164 3.46 12.65 -10.50
N LEU A 165 3.46 11.89 -9.40
CA LEU A 165 2.36 11.93 -8.43
C LEU A 165 2.20 13.30 -7.75
N LYS A 166 3.31 13.99 -7.47
CA LYS A 166 3.28 15.36 -6.94
C LYS A 166 2.74 16.35 -7.96
N GLU A 167 3.09 16.19 -9.24
CA GLU A 167 2.55 17.02 -10.32
C GLU A 167 1.06 16.80 -10.52
N ILE A 168 0.60 15.53 -10.54
CA ILE A 168 -0.83 15.19 -10.60
C ILE A 168 -1.60 15.77 -9.40
N GLN A 169 -1.03 15.74 -8.20
CA GLN A 169 -1.64 16.39 -7.03
C GLN A 169 -1.78 17.90 -7.19
N LYS A 170 -0.74 18.57 -7.71
CA LYS A 170 -0.77 20.02 -7.97
C LYS A 170 -1.81 20.37 -9.04
N GLU A 171 -1.91 19.55 -10.09
CA GLU A 171 -2.88 19.74 -11.17
C GLU A 171 -4.31 19.57 -10.65
N LYS A 172 -4.60 18.48 -9.93
CA LYS A 172 -5.92 18.28 -9.28
C LYS A 172 -6.29 19.40 -8.31
N PHE A 173 -5.32 19.93 -7.56
CA PHE A 173 -5.56 21.07 -6.67
C PHE A 173 -5.91 22.33 -7.46
N LYS A 174 -5.20 22.57 -8.57
CA LYS A 174 -5.46 23.71 -9.47
C LYS A 174 -6.83 23.60 -10.15
N ASP A 175 -7.22 22.40 -10.57
CA ASP A 175 -8.55 22.12 -11.16
C ASP A 175 -9.67 22.31 -10.13
N SER A 176 -9.46 21.86 -8.90
CA SER A 176 -10.40 22.10 -7.80
C SER A 176 -10.58 23.60 -7.53
N LEU A 177 -9.48 24.36 -7.53
CA LEU A 177 -9.50 25.80 -7.28
C LEU A 177 -10.15 26.57 -8.45
N ASN A 178 -9.92 26.14 -9.69
CA ASN A 178 -10.60 26.67 -10.87
C ASN A 178 -12.10 26.34 -10.86
N SER A 179 -12.47 25.12 -10.49
CA SER A 179 -13.87 24.69 -10.36
C SER A 179 -14.61 25.52 -9.31
N GLN A 180 -13.96 25.80 -8.17
CA GLN A 180 -14.50 26.68 -7.15
C GLN A 180 -14.70 28.12 -7.66
N LYS A 181 -13.71 28.67 -8.39
CA LYS A 181 -13.84 30.00 -9.01
C LYS A 181 -14.98 30.07 -10.03
N ILE A 182 -15.15 29.03 -10.86
CA ILE A 182 -16.25 28.95 -11.82
C ILE A 182 -17.58 28.90 -11.07
N TYR A 183 -17.70 28.03 -10.06
CA TYR A 183 -18.91 27.94 -9.25
C TYR A 183 -19.28 29.28 -8.63
N GLN A 184 -18.30 30.00 -8.07
CA GLN A 184 -18.51 31.30 -7.46
C GLN A 184 -18.93 32.36 -8.48
N LYS A 185 -18.30 32.42 -9.65
CA LYS A 185 -18.75 33.29 -10.75
C LYS A 185 -20.18 32.98 -11.18
N THR A 186 -20.54 31.70 -11.27
CA THR A 186 -21.90 31.27 -11.66
C THR A 186 -22.93 31.71 -10.61
N LEU A 187 -22.55 31.65 -9.33
CA LEU A 187 -23.39 32.08 -8.21
C LEU A 187 -23.59 33.61 -8.24
N ASP A 188 -22.52 34.37 -8.46
CA ASP A 188 -22.56 35.83 -8.62
C ASP A 188 -23.40 36.26 -9.84
N GLU A 189 -23.26 35.55 -10.97
CA GLU A 189 -24.09 35.78 -12.17
C GLU A 189 -25.58 35.53 -11.89
N ASN A 190 -25.91 34.47 -11.14
CA ASN A 190 -27.30 34.17 -10.76
C ASN A 190 -27.87 35.22 -9.80
N ILE A 191 -27.08 35.67 -8.82
CA ILE A 191 -27.47 36.77 -7.91
C ILE A 191 -27.72 38.04 -8.73
N ASN A 192 -26.82 38.40 -9.64
CA ASN A 192 -26.97 39.57 -10.49
C ASN A 192 -28.18 39.47 -11.41
N LYS A 193 -28.45 38.31 -12.03
CA LYS A 193 -29.67 38.09 -12.83
C LYS A 193 -30.92 38.27 -11.99
N SER A 194 -30.98 37.67 -10.80
CA SER A 194 -32.11 37.81 -9.88
C SER A 194 -32.33 39.28 -9.46
N MET A 195 -31.25 40.00 -9.17
CA MET A 195 -31.31 41.41 -8.79
C MET A 195 -31.77 42.29 -9.95
N MET A 196 -31.26 42.05 -11.16
CA MET A 196 -31.68 42.78 -12.36
C MET A 196 -33.14 42.49 -12.74
N GLU A 197 -33.62 41.27 -12.55
CA GLU A 197 -35.04 40.96 -12.70
C GLU A 197 -35.90 41.71 -11.69
N HIS A 198 -35.47 41.80 -10.42
CA HIS A 198 -36.17 42.58 -9.41
C HIS A 198 -36.28 44.05 -9.81
N ILE A 199 -35.16 44.66 -10.20
CA ILE A 199 -35.11 46.05 -10.67
C ILE A 199 -36.02 46.24 -11.89
N LYS A 200 -36.04 45.28 -12.82
CA LYS A 200 -36.90 45.33 -14.01
C LYS A 200 -38.39 45.29 -13.61
N ARG A 201 -38.78 44.40 -12.70
CA ARG A 201 -40.16 44.32 -12.19
C ARG A 201 -40.58 45.61 -11.47
N GLU A 202 -39.68 46.21 -10.70
CA GLU A 202 -39.95 47.52 -10.06
C GLU A 202 -40.16 48.63 -11.09
N LYS A 203 -39.32 48.69 -12.13
CA LYS A 203 -39.49 49.66 -13.23
C LYS A 203 -40.80 49.45 -13.98
N GLU A 204 -41.15 48.20 -14.29
CA GLU A 204 -42.43 47.85 -14.94
C GLU A 204 -43.62 48.23 -14.06
N TYR A 205 -43.52 48.06 -12.74
CA TYR A 205 -44.54 48.45 -11.79
C TYR A 205 -44.72 49.97 -11.71
N GLU A 206 -43.63 50.73 -11.65
CA GLU A 206 -43.62 52.19 -11.71
C GLU A 206 -44.19 52.71 -13.05
N GLU A 207 -43.83 52.07 -14.17
CA GLU A 207 -44.34 52.41 -15.49
C GLU A 207 -45.84 52.09 -15.62
N MET A 208 -46.29 50.97 -15.09
CA MET A 208 -47.72 50.62 -14.99
C MET A 208 -48.49 51.67 -14.20
N LYS A 209 -47.95 52.12 -13.07
CA LYS A 209 -48.52 53.18 -12.23
C LYS A 209 -48.61 54.53 -12.98
N LYS A 210 -47.57 54.90 -13.73
CA LYS A 210 -47.57 56.09 -14.60
C LYS A 210 -48.57 55.97 -15.76
N ASN A 211 -48.69 54.80 -16.38
CA ASN A 211 -49.63 54.55 -17.47
C ASN A 211 -51.09 54.57 -16.99
N LEU A 212 -51.37 54.10 -15.77
CA LEU A 212 -52.68 54.26 -15.12
C LEU A 212 -53.03 55.74 -14.91
N ALA A 213 -52.08 56.55 -14.45
CA ALA A 213 -52.27 57.99 -14.32
C ALA A 213 -52.52 58.67 -15.68
N ARG A 214 -51.73 58.32 -16.71
CA ARG A 214 -51.90 58.84 -18.09
C ARG A 214 -53.23 58.43 -18.71
N LYS A 215 -53.69 57.18 -18.54
CA LYS A 215 -55.00 56.73 -19.05
C LYS A 215 -56.16 57.51 -18.43
N ASN A 216 -56.06 57.87 -17.15
CA ASN A 216 -57.06 58.71 -16.51
C ASN A 216 -57.07 60.13 -17.08
N ASP A 217 -55.90 60.73 -17.33
CA ASP A 217 -55.77 62.04 -17.98
C ASP A 217 -56.24 62.03 -19.44
N GLU A 218 -55.93 60.96 -20.18
CA GLU A 218 -56.38 60.77 -21.56
C GLU A 218 -57.89 60.60 -21.63
N MET A 219 -58.53 59.86 -20.72
CA MET A 219 -60.00 59.76 -20.65
C MET A 219 -60.66 61.13 -20.46
N LEU A 220 -60.06 61.99 -19.64
CA LEU A 220 -60.50 63.37 -19.41
C LEU A 220 -60.34 64.23 -20.67
N LYS A 221 -59.19 64.12 -21.36
CA LYS A 221 -58.93 64.82 -22.63
C LYS A 221 -59.76 64.27 -23.79
N GLU A 222 -60.12 62.98 -23.79
CA GLU A 222 -60.91 62.33 -24.83
C GLU A 222 -62.40 62.70 -24.71
N LYS A 223 -62.93 62.84 -23.48
CA LYS A 223 -64.24 63.47 -23.24
C LYS A 223 -64.30 64.91 -23.77
N GLN A 224 -63.23 65.69 -23.63
CA GLN A 224 -63.14 67.04 -24.20
C GLN A 224 -62.96 67.06 -25.72
N LYS A 225 -62.28 66.07 -26.31
CA LYS A 225 -62.07 65.96 -27.77
C LYS A 225 -63.30 65.45 -28.52
N LYS A 226 -64.15 64.60 -27.91
CA LYS A 226 -65.42 64.13 -28.52
C LYS A 226 -66.43 65.26 -28.74
N ILE A 227 -66.33 66.35 -27.97
CA ILE A 227 -67.13 67.58 -28.15
C ILE A 227 -66.66 68.41 -29.36
N LYS A 228 -65.39 68.27 -29.78
CA LYS A 228 -64.79 69.10 -30.85
C LYS A 228 -64.78 68.45 -32.24
N LYS A 229 -65.06 67.14 -32.36
CA LYS A 229 -64.95 66.38 -33.63
C LYS A 229 -66.29 66.09 -34.33
N SER A 230 -67.38 66.78 -33.98
CA SER A 230 -68.66 66.74 -34.70
C SER A 230 -68.76 67.78 -35.83
N LYS A 231 -67.68 68.48 -36.16
CA LYS A 231 -67.60 69.45 -37.25
C LYS A 231 -66.62 68.92 -38.29
N GLU A 232 -67.07 68.98 -39.55
CA GLU A 232 -66.27 68.90 -40.78
C GLU A 232 -65.96 67.50 -41.34
N GLY A 233 -66.89 67.04 -42.20
CA GLY A 233 -66.59 66.21 -43.38
C GLY A 233 -65.70 66.99 -44.38
N ASN A 234 -65.31 66.50 -45.56
CA ASN A 234 -65.90 65.53 -46.48
C ASN A 234 -64.85 65.29 -47.61
N ILE A 235 -64.88 64.09 -48.22
CA ILE A 235 -64.88 63.80 -49.69
C ILE A 235 -63.73 64.40 -50.55
N ARG A 236 -62.95 63.63 -51.34
CA ARG A 236 -63.21 63.20 -52.75
C ARG A 236 -61.90 62.66 -53.38
N ASP A 237 -61.85 62.33 -54.67
CA ASP A 237 -62.12 61.08 -55.40
C ASP A 237 -61.06 61.02 -56.53
N ASN A 238 -60.69 59.84 -57.07
CA ASN A 238 -59.89 59.75 -58.32
C ASN A 238 -60.30 58.52 -59.16
N GLU A 239 -60.18 58.58 -60.48
CA GLU A 239 -60.99 57.79 -61.44
C GLU A 239 -60.83 56.27 -61.49
N ASN A 240 -59.66 55.70 -61.17
CA ASN A 240 -59.55 54.24 -61.02
C ASN A 240 -60.15 53.74 -59.70
N PHE A 241 -60.23 54.64 -58.71
CA PHE A 241 -61.10 54.49 -57.56
C PHE A 241 -62.56 54.75 -57.95
N ILE A 242 -62.92 55.51 -59.00
CA ILE A 242 -64.32 55.59 -59.48
C ILE A 242 -64.79 54.26 -60.06
N ARG A 243 -63.96 53.49 -60.77
CA ARG A 243 -64.38 52.15 -61.27
C ARG A 243 -64.50 51.09 -60.17
N TYR A 244 -63.54 51.05 -59.24
CA TYR A 244 -63.67 50.22 -58.02
C TYR A 244 -64.78 50.74 -57.10
N GLN A 245 -64.96 52.06 -56.99
CA GLN A 245 -66.10 52.70 -56.32
C GLN A 245 -67.38 52.35 -57.03
N LEU A 246 -67.49 52.24 -58.35
CA LEU A 246 -68.75 51.93 -59.03
C LEU A 246 -69.19 50.50 -58.75
N SER A 247 -68.27 49.52 -58.82
CA SER A 247 -68.55 48.14 -58.39
C SER A 247 -68.79 48.05 -56.88
N SER A 248 -68.02 48.79 -56.08
CA SER A 248 -68.27 48.98 -54.65
C SER A 248 -69.58 49.75 -54.40
N ILE A 249 -70.04 50.62 -55.29
CA ILE A 249 -71.24 51.46 -55.19
C ILE A 249 -72.44 50.62 -55.54
N GLU A 250 -72.35 49.68 -56.49
CA GLU A 250 -73.37 48.67 -56.77
C GLU A 250 -73.47 47.67 -55.61
N GLU A 251 -72.34 47.20 -55.07
CA GLU A 251 -72.34 46.34 -53.88
C GLU A 251 -72.79 47.14 -52.64
N LYS A 252 -72.45 48.42 -52.54
CA LYS A 252 -72.97 49.37 -51.54
C LYS A 252 -74.43 49.70 -51.82
N TYR A 253 -74.93 49.67 -53.05
CA TYR A 253 -76.34 49.91 -53.37
C TYR A 253 -77.15 48.70 -52.95
N LYS A 254 -76.68 47.48 -53.22
CA LYS A 254 -77.28 46.26 -52.67
C LYS A 254 -77.21 46.23 -51.14
N LYS A 255 -76.05 46.52 -50.54
CA LYS A 255 -75.90 46.63 -49.07
C LYS A 255 -76.67 47.83 -48.49
N SER A 256 -76.88 48.88 -49.27
CA SER A 256 -77.64 50.09 -48.91
C SER A 256 -79.12 49.82 -49.04
N ASP A 257 -79.59 49.09 -50.02
CA ASP A 257 -80.96 48.64 -50.18
C ASP A 257 -81.29 47.60 -49.11
N GLU A 258 -80.37 46.69 -48.79
CA GLU A 258 -80.50 45.83 -47.62
C GLU A 258 -80.47 46.62 -46.31
N LYS A 259 -79.60 47.64 -46.18
CA LYS A 259 -79.58 48.51 -45.01
C LYS A 259 -80.80 49.42 -44.96
N TYR A 260 -81.33 49.86 -46.09
CA TYR A 260 -82.51 50.71 -46.23
C TYR A 260 -83.75 49.90 -45.98
N LEU A 261 -83.83 48.65 -46.43
CA LEU A 261 -84.85 47.67 -46.05
C LEU A 261 -84.73 47.30 -44.58
N LYS A 262 -83.52 47.11 -44.04
CA LYS A 262 -83.30 46.91 -42.59
C LYS A 262 -83.61 48.15 -41.78
N GLU A 263 -83.38 49.36 -42.28
CA GLU A 263 -83.72 50.61 -41.63
C GLU A 263 -85.19 50.91 -41.75
N ILE A 264 -85.83 50.63 -42.89
CA ILE A 264 -87.28 50.66 -43.07
C ILE A 264 -87.90 49.64 -42.14
N ASN A 265 -87.36 48.43 -42.02
CA ASN A 265 -87.88 47.41 -41.11
C ASN A 265 -87.64 47.80 -39.67
N LYS A 266 -86.47 48.31 -39.29
CA LYS A 266 -86.24 48.88 -37.95
C LYS A 266 -87.11 50.11 -37.68
N LYS A 267 -87.37 50.96 -38.68
CA LYS A 267 -88.30 52.09 -38.58
C LYS A 267 -89.73 51.58 -38.48
N LYS A 268 -90.12 50.52 -39.19
CA LYS A 268 -91.43 49.87 -39.09
C LYS A 268 -91.61 49.18 -37.74
N GLU A 269 -90.62 48.44 -37.25
CA GLU A 269 -90.57 47.82 -35.92
C GLU A 269 -90.56 48.87 -34.82
N LYS A 270 -89.79 49.95 -34.97
CA LYS A 270 -89.80 51.08 -34.04
C LYS A 270 -91.11 51.86 -34.12
N THR A 271 -91.69 52.03 -35.31
CA THR A 271 -93.01 52.65 -35.47
C THR A 271 -94.08 51.74 -34.90
N GLN A 272 -93.95 50.41 -35.01
CA GLN A 272 -94.87 49.44 -34.46
C GLN A 272 -94.71 49.31 -32.95
N SER A 273 -93.49 49.36 -32.41
CA SER A 273 -93.22 49.40 -30.97
C SER A 273 -93.64 50.74 -30.38
N MET A 274 -93.43 51.85 -31.09
CA MET A 274 -93.99 53.15 -30.72
C MET A 274 -95.49 53.17 -30.86
N ARG A 275 -96.11 52.51 -31.84
CA ARG A 275 -97.58 52.43 -31.99
C ARG A 275 -98.18 51.53 -30.93
N LYS A 276 -97.50 50.45 -30.54
CA LYS A 276 -97.85 49.61 -29.37
C LYS A 276 -97.69 50.41 -28.09
N HIS A 277 -96.55 51.06 -27.87
CA HIS A 277 -96.31 51.91 -26.71
C HIS A 277 -97.28 53.09 -26.66
N TRP A 278 -97.56 53.77 -27.77
CA TRP A 278 -98.60 54.79 -27.89
C TRP A 278 -99.98 54.20 -27.67
N SER A 279 -100.29 53.00 -28.14
CA SER A 279 -101.56 52.34 -27.84
C SER A 279 -101.68 52.01 -26.35
N THR A 280 -100.60 51.56 -25.69
CA THR A 280 -100.54 51.34 -24.24
C THR A 280 -100.62 52.65 -23.46
N VAL A 281 -99.92 53.69 -23.91
CA VAL A 281 -99.93 55.05 -23.33
C VAL A 281 -101.30 55.69 -23.55
N ASN A 282 -101.97 55.46 -24.68
CA ASN A 282 -103.30 55.98 -24.98
C ASN A 282 -104.37 55.21 -24.19
N LEU A 283 -104.24 53.89 -24.03
CA LEU A 283 -105.04 53.09 -23.09
C LEU A 283 -104.83 53.56 -21.63
N ASN A 284 -103.60 53.86 -21.24
CA ASN A 284 -103.29 54.40 -19.92
C ASN A 284 -103.78 55.85 -19.76
N LEU A 285 -103.75 56.67 -20.82
CA LEU A 285 -104.32 58.02 -20.83
C LEU A 285 -105.85 57.98 -20.75
N GLU A 286 -106.52 57.04 -21.43
CA GLU A 286 -107.96 56.83 -21.28
C GLU A 286 -108.34 56.33 -19.88
N LYS A 287 -107.51 55.48 -19.26
CA LYS A 287 -107.64 55.13 -17.84
C LYS A 287 -107.42 56.35 -16.94
N HIS A 288 -106.36 57.14 -17.16
CA HIS A 288 -106.08 58.36 -16.39
C HIS A 288 -107.10 59.49 -16.59
N LYS A 289 -107.82 59.52 -17.72
CA LYS A 289 -108.96 60.43 -17.97
C LYS A 289 -110.22 60.02 -17.21
N LYS A 290 -110.34 58.76 -16.79
CA LYS A 290 -111.47 58.21 -16.02
C LYS A 290 -111.18 58.10 -14.52
N ASN A 291 -109.93 58.28 -14.09
CA ASN A 291 -109.51 58.09 -12.70
C ASN A 291 -109.61 59.38 -11.88
N ASN A 292 -110.15 59.25 -10.67
CA ASN A 292 -110.28 60.33 -9.69
C ASN A 292 -108.89 60.75 -9.17
N GLU A 293 -108.78 61.95 -8.60
CA GLU A 293 -107.51 62.46 -8.03
C GLU A 293 -106.92 61.52 -6.97
N VAL A 294 -107.78 60.83 -6.22
CA VAL A 294 -107.41 59.82 -5.20
C VAL A 294 -106.64 58.65 -5.80
N ASP A 295 -107.06 58.14 -6.96
CA ASP A 295 -106.41 56.99 -7.61
C ASP A 295 -105.00 57.35 -8.13
N LYS A 296 -104.80 58.61 -8.55
CA LYS A 296 -103.48 59.10 -8.97
C LYS A 296 -102.52 59.19 -7.79
N VAL A 297 -103.00 59.57 -6.61
CA VAL A 297 -102.19 59.61 -5.38
C VAL A 297 -101.82 58.19 -4.92
N LEU A 298 -102.77 57.24 -4.97
CA LEU A 298 -102.50 55.83 -4.66
C LEU A 298 -101.45 55.22 -5.59
N GLU A 299 -101.51 55.49 -6.90
CA GLU A 299 -100.51 55.00 -7.85
C GLU A 299 -99.11 55.61 -7.61
N ILE A 300 -99.04 56.87 -7.17
CA ILE A 300 -97.77 57.49 -6.77
C ILE A 300 -97.20 56.80 -5.52
N ILE A 301 -98.06 56.49 -4.54
CA ILE A 301 -97.66 55.77 -3.31
C ILE A 301 -97.16 54.36 -3.64
N GLU A 302 -97.89 53.61 -4.47
CA GLU A 302 -97.48 52.28 -4.93
C GLU A 302 -96.15 52.32 -5.69
N ARG A 303 -95.96 53.28 -6.60
CA ARG A 303 -94.68 53.45 -7.30
C ARG A 303 -93.54 53.80 -6.33
N GLN A 304 -93.82 54.59 -5.30
CA GLN A 304 -92.84 54.94 -4.28
C GLN A 304 -92.46 53.72 -3.44
N GLN A 305 -93.45 52.90 -3.04
CA GLN A 305 -93.24 51.62 -2.36
C GLN A 305 -92.43 50.65 -3.22
N GLU A 306 -92.77 50.48 -4.51
CA GLU A 306 -91.99 49.64 -5.43
C GLU A 306 -90.55 50.12 -5.57
N VAL A 307 -90.32 51.43 -5.61
CA VAL A 307 -88.98 52.01 -5.68
C VAL A 307 -88.20 51.71 -4.39
N ASP A 308 -88.83 51.82 -3.23
CA ASP A 308 -88.19 51.57 -1.95
C ASP A 308 -87.93 50.06 -1.73
N GLU A 309 -88.84 49.18 -2.15
CA GLU A 309 -88.62 47.73 -2.21
C GLU A 309 -87.46 47.36 -3.16
N ARG A 310 -87.37 47.99 -4.34
CA ARG A 310 -86.25 47.80 -5.26
C ARG A 310 -84.93 48.27 -4.64
N LYS A 311 -84.92 49.42 -3.94
CA LYS A 311 -83.73 49.91 -3.23
C LYS A 311 -83.30 48.93 -2.15
N GLU A 312 -84.22 48.42 -1.34
CA GLU A 312 -83.91 47.41 -0.33
C GLU A 312 -83.38 46.11 -0.94
N SER A 313 -84.01 45.61 -2.01
CA SER A 313 -83.56 44.41 -2.72
C SER A 313 -82.13 44.57 -3.25
N ILE A 314 -81.83 45.72 -3.87
CA ILE A 314 -80.47 46.05 -4.33
C ILE A 314 -79.49 46.12 -3.15
N LYS A 315 -79.88 46.74 -2.03
CA LYS A 315 -79.06 46.82 -0.82
C LYS A 315 -78.75 45.43 -0.24
N ARG A 316 -79.76 44.57 -0.10
CA ARG A 316 -79.59 43.16 0.34
C ARG A 316 -78.68 42.39 -0.61
N ALA A 317 -78.85 42.53 -1.92
CA ALA A 317 -78.01 41.88 -2.91
C ALA A 317 -76.54 42.35 -2.85
N LEU A 318 -76.31 43.65 -2.62
CA LEU A 318 -74.96 44.21 -2.42
C LEU A 318 -74.31 43.71 -1.13
N GLU A 319 -75.07 43.65 -0.03
CA GLU A 319 -74.60 43.11 1.24
C GLU A 319 -74.25 41.63 1.13
N GLN A 320 -75.08 40.83 0.46
CA GLN A 320 -74.83 39.41 0.23
C GLN A 320 -73.57 39.20 -0.63
N LYS A 321 -73.39 39.99 -1.70
CA LYS A 321 -72.15 39.98 -2.51
C LYS A 321 -70.92 40.39 -1.69
N SER A 322 -71.07 41.35 -0.79
CA SER A 322 -69.98 41.79 0.10
C SER A 322 -69.60 40.70 1.10
N LYS A 323 -70.60 40.04 1.72
CA LYS A 323 -70.39 38.91 2.64
C LYS A 323 -69.72 37.73 1.93
N SER A 324 -70.23 37.30 0.78
CA SER A 324 -69.64 36.18 0.02
C SER A 324 -68.21 36.48 -0.43
N LYS A 325 -67.92 37.72 -0.87
CA LYS A 325 -66.56 38.15 -1.22
C LYS A 325 -65.62 38.14 -0.01
N LYS A 326 -66.09 38.58 1.17
CA LYS A 326 -65.30 38.51 2.42
C LYS A 326 -65.01 37.07 2.81
N GLU A 327 -65.97 36.17 2.69
CA GLU A 327 -65.83 34.75 3.00
C GLU A 327 -64.84 34.07 2.05
N LEU A 328 -64.96 34.28 0.74
CA LEU A 328 -64.02 33.80 -0.26
C LEU A 328 -62.58 34.28 0.01
N MET A 329 -62.41 35.53 0.44
CA MET A 329 -61.10 36.07 0.81
C MET A 329 -60.53 35.42 2.08
N ARG A 330 -61.37 35.14 3.09
CA ARG A 330 -60.94 34.41 4.29
C ARG A 330 -60.52 32.99 3.96
N GLU A 331 -61.27 32.32 3.10
CA GLU A 331 -60.98 30.95 2.69
C GLU A 331 -59.69 30.85 1.86
N ARG A 332 -59.49 31.78 0.91
CA ARG A 332 -58.22 31.91 0.18
C ARG A 332 -57.03 32.16 1.12
N LYS A 333 -57.18 33.02 2.13
CA LYS A 333 -56.14 33.25 3.14
C LYS A 333 -55.84 32.00 3.96
N LYS A 334 -56.88 31.25 4.38
CA LYS A 334 -56.72 29.99 5.11
C LYS A 334 -56.01 28.94 4.28
N GLN A 335 -56.37 28.79 3.00
CA GLN A 335 -55.69 27.88 2.08
C GLN A 335 -54.23 28.27 1.85
N ALA A 336 -53.94 29.56 1.65
CA ALA A 336 -52.56 30.04 1.51
C ALA A 336 -51.72 29.76 2.76
N TYR A 337 -52.28 29.98 3.95
CA TYR A 337 -51.62 29.67 5.22
C TYR A 337 -51.35 28.17 5.38
N LEU A 338 -52.31 27.31 5.04
CA LEU A 338 -52.13 25.85 5.08
C LEU A 338 -51.03 25.38 4.13
N ARG A 339 -50.96 25.95 2.91
CA ARG A 339 -49.90 25.64 1.94
C ARG A 339 -48.53 26.04 2.44
N LEU A 340 -48.40 27.26 2.99
CA LEU A 340 -47.16 27.72 3.62
C LEU A 340 -46.70 26.78 4.74
N LYS A 341 -47.64 26.37 5.61
CA LYS A 341 -47.33 25.45 6.71
C LYS A 341 -46.92 24.06 6.23
N SER A 342 -47.53 23.54 5.17
CA SER A 342 -47.11 22.26 4.58
C SER A 342 -45.73 22.36 3.93
N GLU A 343 -45.46 23.44 3.19
CA GLU A 343 -44.15 23.68 2.56
C GLU A 343 -43.04 23.82 3.62
N GLU A 344 -43.32 24.54 4.72
CA GLU A 344 -42.39 24.66 5.85
C GLU A 344 -42.11 23.30 6.51
N SER A 345 -43.15 22.47 6.68
CA SER A 345 -43.00 21.11 7.20
C SER A 345 -42.16 20.23 6.27
N GLU A 346 -42.37 20.31 4.96
CA GLU A 346 -41.58 19.56 3.97
C GLU A 346 -40.12 20.01 3.98
N TYR A 347 -39.88 21.32 4.05
CA TYR A 347 -38.54 21.89 4.11
C TYR A 347 -37.81 21.43 5.38
N ASN A 348 -38.46 21.48 6.54
CA ASN A 348 -37.91 20.98 7.80
C ASN A 348 -37.61 19.48 7.76
N ASN A 349 -38.45 18.67 7.12
CA ASN A 349 -38.20 17.25 6.94
C ASN A 349 -36.98 16.99 6.02
N ARG A 350 -36.84 17.77 4.93
CA ARG A 350 -35.68 17.69 4.05
C ARG A 350 -34.39 18.10 4.76
N LEU A 351 -34.44 19.16 5.57
CA LEU A 351 -33.30 19.59 6.40
C LEU A 351 -32.86 18.47 7.35
N LYS A 352 -33.78 17.87 8.10
CA LYS A 352 -33.47 16.73 8.99
C LYS A 352 -32.85 15.55 8.25
N MET A 353 -33.36 15.22 7.06
CA MET A 353 -32.77 14.18 6.23
C MET A 353 -31.34 14.50 5.78
N ILE A 354 -31.08 15.77 5.41
CA ILE A 354 -29.74 16.22 5.02
C ILE A 354 -28.80 16.16 6.23
N GLU A 355 -29.22 16.64 7.40
CA GLU A 355 -28.45 16.56 8.64
C GLU A 355 -28.09 15.12 9.02
N GLN A 356 -29.05 14.19 8.94
CA GLN A 356 -28.79 12.77 9.19
C GLN A 356 -27.79 12.16 8.19
N LYS A 357 -27.90 12.53 6.91
CA LYS A 357 -26.95 12.09 5.88
C LYS A 357 -25.55 12.65 6.12
N LEU A 358 -25.45 13.93 6.50
CA LEU A 358 -24.18 14.57 6.83
C LEU A 358 -23.53 13.93 8.05
N ALA A 359 -24.29 13.69 9.13
CA ALA A 359 -23.79 13.02 10.33
C ALA A 359 -23.31 11.59 10.03
N SER A 360 -24.06 10.84 9.22
CA SER A 360 -23.65 9.49 8.79
C SER A 360 -22.40 9.52 7.90
N SER A 361 -22.30 10.50 7.00
CA SER A 361 -21.13 10.71 6.15
C SER A 361 -19.89 11.06 6.97
N GLN A 362 -20.03 11.95 7.95
CA GLN A 362 -18.97 12.35 8.86
C GLN A 362 -18.45 11.16 9.68
N LYS A 363 -19.35 10.36 10.27
CA LYS A 363 -18.98 9.14 10.98
C LYS A 363 -18.21 8.15 10.10
N ASN A 364 -18.62 8.00 8.83
CA ASN A 364 -17.91 7.15 7.87
C ASN A 364 -16.52 7.69 7.52
N ILE A 365 -16.33 9.01 7.48
CA ILE A 365 -15.02 9.63 7.24
C ILE A 365 -14.12 9.40 8.45
N GLU A 366 -14.61 9.65 9.67
CA GLU A 366 -13.87 9.42 10.91
C GLU A 366 -13.43 7.96 11.04
N GLN A 367 -14.34 7.02 10.77
CA GLN A 367 -14.00 5.59 10.78
C GLN A 367 -12.93 5.24 9.73
N LYS A 368 -12.99 5.82 8.53
CA LYS A 368 -11.96 5.62 7.49
C LYS A 368 -10.62 6.22 7.89
N GLU A 369 -10.61 7.37 8.55
CA GLU A 369 -9.39 7.98 9.06
C GLU A 369 -8.76 7.11 10.15
N ASP A 370 -9.55 6.58 11.07
CA ASP A 370 -9.10 5.66 12.11
C ASP A 370 -8.55 4.36 11.53
N ASP A 371 -9.25 3.76 10.57
CA ASP A 371 -8.79 2.55 9.87
C ASP A 371 -7.49 2.82 9.10
N TRP A 372 -7.37 3.98 8.45
CA TRP A 372 -6.15 4.39 7.77
C TRP A 372 -4.99 4.59 8.76
N ARG A 373 -5.21 5.25 9.90
CA ARG A 373 -4.20 5.41 10.96
C ARG A 373 -3.73 4.05 11.47
N LYS A 374 -4.67 3.12 11.75
CA LYS A 374 -4.36 1.74 12.15
C LYS A 374 -3.52 1.05 11.07
N GLU A 375 -3.91 1.12 9.80
CA GLU A 375 -3.16 0.51 8.70
C GLU A 375 -1.74 1.08 8.60
N VAL A 376 -1.58 2.40 8.69
CA VAL A 376 -0.27 3.06 8.68
C VAL A 376 0.60 2.56 9.83
N THR A 377 0.06 2.46 11.05
CA THR A 377 0.82 1.93 12.20
C THR A 377 1.25 0.48 11.99
N LEU A 378 0.36 -0.38 11.48
CA LEU A 378 0.68 -1.78 11.16
C LEU A 378 1.74 -1.90 10.06
N ARG A 379 1.69 -1.06 9.03
CA ARG A 379 2.70 -1.02 7.96
C ARG A 379 4.07 -0.60 8.48
N HIS A 380 4.13 0.42 9.33
CA HIS A 380 5.38 0.86 9.96
C HIS A 380 5.97 -0.23 10.85
N GLU A 381 5.13 -0.87 11.65
CA GLU A 381 5.55 -1.98 12.50
C GLU A 381 6.06 -3.17 11.67
N LEU A 382 5.38 -3.54 10.60
CA LEU A 382 5.84 -4.60 9.68
C LEU A 382 7.19 -4.26 9.06
N GLN A 383 7.41 -2.99 8.69
CA GLN A 383 8.69 -2.55 8.14
C GLN A 383 9.79 -2.64 9.20
N ARG A 384 9.53 -2.18 10.42
CA ARG A 384 10.44 -2.31 11.57
C ARG A 384 10.87 -3.77 11.79
N LEU A 385 9.91 -4.70 11.77
CA LEU A 385 10.19 -6.14 11.90
C LEU A 385 11.06 -6.70 10.76
N LYS A 386 10.87 -6.22 9.52
CA LYS A 386 11.74 -6.60 8.39
C LYS A 386 13.16 -6.06 8.52
N ASP A 387 13.31 -4.87 9.07
CA ASP A 387 14.62 -4.25 9.30
C ASP A 387 15.34 -4.96 10.46
N GLU A 388 14.62 -5.32 11.53
CA GLU A 388 15.11 -6.21 12.61
C GLU A 388 15.55 -7.59 12.07
N ASP A 389 14.83 -8.15 11.10
CA ASP A 389 15.23 -9.40 10.44
C ASP A 389 16.49 -9.25 9.58
N SER A 390 16.63 -8.11 8.90
CA SER A 390 17.79 -7.80 8.09
C SER A 390 19.04 -7.63 8.96
N THR A 391 18.91 -6.91 10.08
CA THR A 391 19.99 -6.76 11.07
C THR A 391 20.35 -8.10 11.71
N THR A 392 19.36 -8.94 12.06
CA THR A 392 19.61 -10.31 12.56
C THR A 392 20.43 -11.13 11.54
N LYS A 393 20.11 -11.05 10.24
CA LYS A 393 20.88 -11.76 9.20
C LYS A 393 22.33 -11.30 9.11
N VAL A 394 22.57 -9.99 9.23
CA VAL A 394 23.93 -9.42 9.28
C VAL A 394 24.68 -9.93 10.52
N GLN A 395 24.03 -9.94 11.69
CA GLN A 395 24.60 -10.50 12.92
C GLN A 395 24.95 -11.99 12.77
N ARG A 396 24.07 -12.79 12.17
CA ARG A 396 24.33 -14.21 11.84
C ARG A 396 25.54 -14.36 10.92
N ALA A 397 25.66 -13.53 9.88
CA ALA A 397 26.81 -13.55 8.98
C ALA A 397 28.13 -13.21 9.70
N ASN A 398 28.11 -12.20 10.56
CA ASN A 398 29.27 -11.81 11.37
C ASN A 398 29.68 -12.92 12.35
N ARG A 399 28.73 -13.54 13.04
CA ARG A 399 29.02 -14.68 13.95
C ARG A 399 29.62 -15.86 13.20
N LYS A 400 29.07 -16.19 12.03
CA LYS A 400 29.62 -17.24 11.16
C LYS A 400 31.05 -16.92 10.71
N PHE A 401 31.32 -15.67 10.33
CA PHE A 401 32.65 -15.23 9.95
C PHE A 401 33.63 -15.36 11.12
N ASN A 402 33.26 -14.85 12.29
CA ASN A 402 34.09 -14.92 13.49
C ASN A 402 34.37 -16.36 13.92
N PHE A 403 33.35 -17.24 13.89
CA PHE A 403 33.51 -18.65 14.21
C PHE A 403 34.49 -19.35 13.26
N LYS A 404 34.38 -19.10 11.95
CA LYS A 404 35.35 -19.63 10.97
C LYS A 404 36.76 -19.09 11.19
N LYS A 405 36.88 -17.79 11.48
CA LYS A 405 38.17 -17.17 11.80
C LYS A 405 38.80 -17.80 13.05
N PHE A 406 38.01 -18.03 14.09
CA PHE A 406 38.45 -18.68 15.31
C PHE A 406 38.95 -20.11 15.05
N GLN A 407 38.17 -20.93 14.32
CA GLN A 407 38.62 -22.28 13.93
C GLN A 407 39.92 -22.28 13.12
N MET A 408 40.12 -21.29 12.25
CA MET A 408 41.37 -21.17 11.49
C MET A 408 42.57 -20.86 12.40
N LEU A 409 42.38 -19.94 13.36
CA LEU A 409 43.41 -19.58 14.33
C LEU A 409 43.74 -20.74 15.26
N GLU A 410 42.73 -21.46 15.75
CA GLU A 410 42.90 -22.66 16.59
C GLU A 410 43.72 -23.73 15.86
N ARG A 411 43.39 -24.03 14.60
CA ARG A 411 44.18 -24.96 13.77
C ARG A 411 45.61 -24.48 13.53
N GLN A 412 45.84 -23.16 13.43
CA GLN A 412 47.19 -22.61 13.29
C GLN A 412 47.98 -22.77 14.59
N LEU A 413 47.32 -22.55 15.74
CA LEU A 413 47.91 -22.73 17.07
C LEU A 413 48.28 -24.19 17.31
N GLU A 414 47.37 -25.14 17.05
CA GLU A 414 47.64 -26.59 17.12
C GLU A 414 48.84 -27.00 16.26
N ARG A 415 48.93 -26.47 15.04
CA ARG A 415 50.09 -26.73 14.16
C ARG A 415 51.37 -26.14 14.70
N SER A 416 51.33 -24.95 15.30
CA SER A 416 52.49 -24.34 15.94
C SER A 416 52.98 -25.19 17.10
N HIS A 417 52.08 -25.61 17.99
CA HIS A 417 52.41 -26.51 19.11
C HIS A 417 53.06 -27.80 18.61
N LYS A 418 52.48 -28.44 17.60
CA LYS A 418 53.06 -29.65 17.00
C LYS A 418 54.45 -29.42 16.40
N ILE A 419 54.69 -28.26 15.79
CA ILE A 419 56.02 -27.90 15.27
C ILE A 419 57.03 -27.75 16.42
N ASP A 420 56.62 -27.14 17.53
CA ASP A 420 57.49 -26.92 18.68
C ASP A 420 57.79 -28.24 19.42
N GLU A 421 56.83 -29.14 19.56
CA GLU A 421 57.05 -30.52 20.03
C GLU A 421 58.10 -31.24 19.18
N LEU A 422 57.95 -31.20 17.85
CA LEU A 422 58.92 -31.81 16.92
C LEU A 422 60.30 -31.16 16.99
N LYS A 423 60.41 -29.86 17.32
CA LYS A 423 61.70 -29.21 17.56
C LYS A 423 62.36 -29.72 18.83
N GLN A 424 61.62 -29.83 19.93
CA GLN A 424 62.12 -30.38 21.19
C GLN A 424 62.59 -31.82 21.02
N GLU A 425 61.83 -32.67 20.33
CA GLU A 425 62.23 -34.04 20.01
C GLU A 425 63.55 -34.08 19.21
N ARG A 426 63.71 -33.18 18.24
CA ARG A 426 64.95 -33.06 17.46
C ARG A 426 66.14 -32.59 18.29
N GLU A 427 65.94 -31.69 19.24
CA GLU A 427 67.00 -31.24 20.16
C GLU A 427 67.45 -32.38 21.08
N LEU A 428 66.50 -33.11 21.66
CA LEU A 428 66.79 -34.31 22.46
C LEU A 428 67.54 -35.37 21.64
N LEU A 429 67.17 -35.57 20.38
CA LEU A 429 67.89 -36.51 19.51
C LEU A 429 69.33 -36.04 19.23
N LYS A 430 69.55 -34.74 19.00
CA LYS A 430 70.89 -34.16 18.82
C LYS A 430 71.73 -34.29 20.09
N GLU A 431 71.13 -34.10 21.26
CA GLU A 431 71.78 -34.31 22.55
C GLU A 431 72.23 -35.77 22.71
N LYS A 432 71.34 -36.74 22.49
CA LYS A 432 71.70 -38.17 22.50
C LYS A 432 72.82 -38.51 21.53
N ILE A 433 72.84 -37.92 20.33
CA ILE A 433 73.93 -38.12 19.37
C ILE A 433 75.25 -37.52 19.88
N ARG A 434 75.22 -36.33 20.48
CA ARG A 434 76.40 -35.69 21.09
C ARG A 434 76.94 -36.52 22.25
N ASP A 435 76.05 -36.98 23.13
CA ASP A 435 76.44 -37.80 24.29
C ASP A 435 77.02 -39.14 23.85
N GLY A 436 76.41 -39.79 22.85
CA GLY A 436 76.95 -41.00 22.25
C GLY A 436 78.33 -40.78 21.60
N ALA A 437 78.54 -39.63 20.95
CA ALA A 437 79.85 -39.27 20.39
C ALA A 437 80.90 -39.01 21.49
N ILE A 438 80.52 -38.36 22.60
CA ILE A 438 81.39 -38.14 23.76
C ILE A 438 81.77 -39.48 24.41
N GLN A 439 80.80 -40.38 24.62
CA GLN A 439 81.05 -41.72 25.14
C GLN A 439 82.02 -42.49 24.24
N ALA A 440 81.79 -42.50 22.93
CA ALA A 440 82.69 -43.13 21.97
C ALA A 440 84.10 -42.52 21.97
N MET A 441 84.22 -41.20 22.19
CA MET A 441 85.52 -40.53 22.32
C MET A 441 86.26 -40.96 23.58
N ILE A 442 85.56 -41.01 24.72
CA ILE A 442 86.11 -41.50 26.00
C ILE A 442 86.57 -42.95 25.86
N GLU A 443 85.76 -43.82 25.25
CA GLU A 443 86.13 -45.21 24.99
C GLU A 443 87.36 -45.30 24.08
N LYS A 444 87.42 -44.48 23.03
CA LYS A 444 88.58 -44.40 22.14
C LYS A 444 89.84 -43.93 22.87
N GLU A 445 89.74 -42.97 23.77
CA GLU A 445 90.87 -42.53 24.62
C GLU A 445 91.30 -43.62 25.59
N LYS A 446 90.36 -44.28 26.29
CA LYS A 446 90.64 -45.45 27.13
C LYS A 446 91.37 -46.54 26.34
N LEU A 447 90.89 -46.87 25.14
CA LEU A 447 91.56 -47.85 24.27
C LEU A 447 92.95 -47.38 23.86
N LYS A 448 93.15 -46.10 23.53
CA LYS A 448 94.48 -45.55 23.23
C LYS A 448 95.42 -45.60 24.43
N GLU A 449 94.95 -45.26 25.63
CA GLU A 449 95.73 -45.39 26.87
C GLU A 449 96.12 -46.85 27.14
N MET A 450 95.18 -47.78 26.96
CA MET A 450 95.43 -49.21 27.10
C MET A 450 96.45 -49.69 26.05
N VAL A 451 96.32 -49.30 24.79
CA VAL A 451 97.29 -49.60 23.72
C VAL A 451 98.66 -48.99 24.03
N ALA A 452 98.71 -47.76 24.54
CA ALA A 452 99.95 -47.09 24.93
C ALA A 452 100.64 -47.77 26.14
N LEU A 453 99.87 -48.29 27.09
CA LEU A 453 100.38 -49.09 28.22
C LEU A 453 100.97 -50.42 27.74
N VAL A 454 100.26 -51.13 26.86
CA VAL A 454 100.72 -52.39 26.27
C VAL A 454 101.97 -52.18 25.41
N SER A 455 102.05 -51.08 24.64
CA SER A 455 103.21 -50.82 23.78
C SER A 455 104.46 -50.36 24.54
N LYS A 456 104.33 -49.67 25.68
CA LYS A 456 105.46 -49.22 26.50
C LYS A 456 106.06 -50.31 27.38
N SER A 457 105.27 -51.27 27.84
CA SER A 457 105.76 -52.37 28.68
C SER A 457 104.93 -53.65 28.46
N PRO A 458 105.21 -54.40 27.39
CA PRO A 458 104.38 -55.54 26.98
C PRO A 458 104.34 -56.67 28.00
N GLU A 459 105.37 -56.79 28.84
CA GLU A 459 105.54 -57.90 29.80
C GLU A 459 105.10 -57.57 31.23
N SER A 460 104.76 -56.30 31.50
CA SER A 460 104.27 -55.82 32.79
C SER A 460 102.99 -56.54 33.21
N LYS A 461 102.86 -56.87 34.51
CA LYS A 461 101.66 -57.48 35.08
C LYS A 461 100.39 -56.68 34.75
N ALA A 462 100.48 -55.34 34.83
CA ALA A 462 99.37 -54.44 34.50
C ALA A 462 99.00 -54.42 32.99
N ALA A 463 99.94 -54.72 32.10
CA ALA A 463 99.67 -54.86 30.66
C ALA A 463 99.03 -56.22 30.34
N LYS A 464 99.47 -57.29 31.01
CA LYS A 464 98.89 -58.64 30.88
C LYS A 464 97.46 -58.71 31.41
N ASP A 465 97.17 -58.11 32.56
CA ASP A 465 95.82 -58.06 33.14
C ASP A 465 94.83 -57.31 32.22
N LYS A 466 95.26 -56.20 31.60
CA LYS A 466 94.43 -55.45 30.64
C LYS A 466 94.26 -56.13 29.27
N LEU A 467 95.22 -56.94 28.83
CA LEU A 467 95.08 -57.76 27.63
C LEU A 467 94.08 -58.91 27.82
N ILE A 468 93.92 -59.39 29.05
CA ILE A 468 92.88 -60.35 29.44
C ILE A 468 91.51 -59.67 29.45
N GLU A 469 91.37 -58.45 29.98
CA GLU A 469 90.11 -57.67 29.91
C GLU A 469 89.63 -57.42 28.47
N LEU A 470 90.54 -57.26 27.51
CA LEU A 470 90.21 -57.03 26.09
C LEU A 470 89.93 -58.31 25.29
N ASN A 471 89.92 -59.50 25.91
CA ASN A 471 89.76 -60.79 25.23
C ASN A 471 90.79 -61.08 24.12
N LEU A 472 91.95 -60.41 24.15
CA LEU A 472 93.03 -60.60 23.15
C LEU A 472 94.05 -61.65 23.58
N LEU A 473 94.03 -62.04 24.86
CA LEU A 473 94.78 -63.17 25.40
C LEU A 473 93.78 -64.16 26.00
N LYS A 474 93.67 -65.35 25.39
CA LYS A 474 92.94 -66.46 26.02
C LYS A 474 93.62 -66.80 27.33
N GLN A 475 92.85 -66.79 28.42
CA GLN A 475 93.26 -67.41 29.68
C GLN A 475 93.78 -68.82 29.39
N LYS A 476 95.04 -69.10 29.74
CA LYS A 476 95.46 -70.48 30.00
C LYS A 476 94.85 -70.84 31.35
N SER A 477 93.72 -71.51 31.31
CA SER A 477 93.12 -72.16 32.46
C SER A 477 93.85 -73.47 32.77
N GLN A 478 94.30 -73.59 34.02
CA GLN A 478 94.53 -74.80 34.82
C GLN A 478 94.83 -74.29 36.25
N THR A 479 94.15 -74.64 37.33
CA THR A 479 93.01 -75.54 37.62
C THR A 479 92.58 -75.21 39.07
N ASP A 480 91.29 -75.40 39.35
CA ASP A 480 90.65 -75.79 40.61
C ASP A 480 90.81 -74.94 41.89
N SER A 481 89.72 -74.30 42.32
CA SER A 481 89.08 -74.56 43.63
C SER A 481 87.76 -73.77 43.79
N GLU A 482 86.72 -74.55 44.08
CA GLU A 482 85.50 -74.32 44.88
C GLU A 482 85.17 -72.92 45.45
N SER A 483 83.95 -72.46 45.16
CA SER A 483 82.90 -71.93 46.08
C SER A 483 81.79 -71.32 45.19
N GLU A 484 80.53 -71.81 45.23
CA GLU A 484 79.45 -71.32 46.13
C GLU A 484 79.40 -69.78 46.13
N GLU A 485 78.36 -69.05 45.72
CA GLU A 485 76.92 -69.19 45.89
C GLU A 485 76.21 -68.05 45.11
N ASP A 486 75.06 -68.37 44.51
CA ASP A 486 73.80 -67.61 44.54
C ASP A 486 73.55 -66.20 43.93
N VAL A 487 72.61 -66.21 42.96
CA VAL A 487 71.27 -65.55 42.95
C VAL A 487 71.10 -64.03 42.67
N GLN A 488 70.02 -63.76 41.90
CA GLN A 488 69.23 -62.52 41.67
C GLN A 488 69.74 -61.51 40.61
N PHE A 489 69.09 -61.28 39.45
CA PHE A 489 67.68 -60.93 39.12
C PHE A 489 67.24 -59.55 39.61
N GLN A 490 67.09 -58.60 38.67
CA GLN A 490 66.19 -57.41 38.61
C GLN A 490 66.62 -56.60 37.37
N LEU A 491 65.84 -56.25 36.33
CA LEU A 491 64.42 -55.93 36.15
C LEU A 491 63.89 -54.87 37.11
N SER A 492 63.95 -53.60 36.66
CA SER A 492 62.94 -52.58 36.97
C SER A 492 63.07 -51.34 36.06
N MET A 493 62.13 -51.21 35.12
CA MET A 493 61.39 -49.97 34.82
C MET A 493 60.18 -49.95 35.77
N PRO A 494 59.56 -48.81 36.13
CA PRO A 494 59.06 -47.75 35.25
C PRO A 494 59.78 -46.41 35.32
#